data_AF-A0A816VQX8-F1
#
_entry.id   AF-A0A816VQX8-F1
#
_cell.length_a   1.000
_cell.length_b   1.000
_cell.length_c   1.000
_cell.angle_alpha   90.00
_cell.angle_beta   90.00
_cell.angle_gamma   90.00
#
_symmetry.space_group_name_H-M   'P 1'
#
loop_
_entity.id
_entity.type
_entity.pdbx_description
1 polymer ?
#
loop_
_entity_poly.entity_id
_entity_poly.type
_entity_poly.pdbx_seq_one_letter_code
_entity_poly.pdbx_strand_id
1 'polypeptide(L)'
;MAAGIGLGSVSTHRVAALSPPPHLFSLTTSRRGSSFTLRRTRSDSLPRLSVSASADSPSSSGNLSFDCVLRFFCSAAQVIELLMFAGEVIENVVIIGSGPAGYTAAIYAARANLKPVVFEGYQMGGVPGGQLMTTTEVENFPGFPEGITGPDLMENMRKQAERWGAELYPEDVESLSVGTAPFTVQSSERKVKCHSIIYATGATAKRLRLPREEEFWSRGISACAICDGASPLFKGQVLAVVGGGDTATEEALYLTKYAGHVHLLVRRDQLRASKAMQDRLNNNPNITVHYNTETVDVLSNTKGQMSGLLLRRVDTGEETELEAKGLFYGIGHSPNSQLLEGQVELDSSGYVLVREGTSNTSVEGVFAAGDVQDHEWRQAVTAAGSGCIAALSAERYLTSNNLLVEFHQPQTEETKKEFTQRDVQEKFDVTLTKHRGQYALRKLYHESSRVICVLYTSPTCGPCRTLKPILNKVVDEYNNDVHFVEIDIEEDQEIAEAAGIMGTPCVQFFKNKEMLRTISGVKMKKEYREFIEANK
;
A
#
# COMPACT_ATOMS: atom_id res chain seq x y z
N MET A 1 -0.03 18.11 -40.40
CA MET A 1 0.61 19.45 -40.42
C MET A 1 1.67 19.45 -39.34
N ALA A 2 2.94 19.33 -39.74
CA ALA A 2 4.08 19.46 -38.85
C ALA A 2 4.49 20.93 -38.79
N ALA A 3 4.64 21.48 -37.59
CA ALA A 3 5.23 22.79 -37.39
C ALA A 3 6.47 22.60 -36.49
N GLY A 4 7.63 22.59 -37.13
CA GLY A 4 8.92 22.66 -36.47
C GLY A 4 9.16 24.08 -35.95
N ILE A 5 9.75 24.17 -34.75
CA ILE A 5 10.24 25.42 -34.20
C ILE A 5 11.73 25.24 -33.94
N GLY A 6 12.50 26.22 -34.44
CA GLY A 6 13.92 26.16 -34.70
C GLY A 6 14.82 26.13 -33.46
N LEU A 7 15.94 25.43 -33.64
CA LEU A 7 17.10 25.44 -32.77
C LEU A 7 17.85 26.78 -32.94
N GLY A 8 17.79 27.61 -31.91
CA GLY A 8 18.63 28.79 -31.76
C GLY A 8 19.92 28.44 -31.02
N SER A 9 21.05 28.67 -31.66
CA SER A 9 22.41 28.51 -31.12
C SER A 9 22.69 29.54 -30.00
N VAL A 10 23.11 29.08 -28.82
CA VAL A 10 23.64 29.93 -27.76
C VAL A 10 25.10 29.57 -27.48
N SER A 11 25.94 30.60 -27.44
CA SER A 11 27.39 30.56 -27.40
C SER A 11 27.96 29.91 -26.14
N THR A 12 29.01 29.13 -26.35
CA THR A 12 29.90 28.54 -25.34
C THR A 12 30.75 29.61 -24.65
N HIS A 13 30.38 30.00 -23.43
CA HIS A 13 31.31 30.63 -22.51
C HIS A 13 32.02 29.56 -21.67
N ARG A 14 33.34 29.44 -21.89
CA ARG A 14 34.28 28.73 -21.02
C ARG A 14 34.29 29.41 -19.65
N VAL A 15 33.79 28.73 -18.62
CA VAL A 15 34.06 29.06 -17.22
C VAL A 15 35.19 28.15 -16.75
N ALA A 16 36.26 28.76 -16.26
CA ALA A 16 37.42 28.10 -15.71
C ALA A 16 37.06 27.28 -14.46
N ALA A 17 37.60 26.07 -14.36
CA ALA A 17 37.48 25.21 -13.19
C ALA A 17 38.19 25.87 -11.98
N LEU A 18 37.41 26.36 -11.02
CA LEU A 18 37.87 26.69 -9.67
C LEU A 18 37.55 25.50 -8.77
N SER A 19 38.59 24.85 -8.25
CA SER A 19 38.53 23.82 -7.23
C SER A 19 37.91 24.35 -5.93
N PRO A 20 37.03 23.60 -5.23
CA PRO A 20 36.50 24.03 -3.93
C PRO A 20 37.55 23.86 -2.82
N PRO A 21 37.54 24.69 -1.76
CA PRO A 21 38.46 24.57 -0.64
C PRO A 21 38.07 23.39 0.28
N PRO A 22 39.00 22.80 1.04
CA PRO A 22 38.65 21.80 2.03
C PRO A 22 38.06 22.52 3.26
N HIS A 23 36.76 22.32 3.51
CA HIS A 23 36.13 22.76 4.76
C HIS A 23 36.63 21.89 5.94
N LEU A 24 37.62 22.39 6.68
CA LEU A 24 37.85 21.99 8.08
C LEU A 24 36.98 22.87 8.97
N PHE A 25 35.98 22.30 9.62
CA PHE A 25 35.31 22.96 10.75
C PHE A 25 36.07 22.64 12.03
N SER A 26 36.59 23.68 12.69
CA SER A 26 37.17 23.65 14.03
C SER A 26 36.15 24.26 14.99
N LEU A 27 35.65 23.47 15.94
CA LEU A 27 34.85 23.95 17.07
C LEU A 27 35.74 23.84 18.32
N THR A 28 36.14 24.99 18.86
CA THR A 28 36.86 25.08 20.13
C THR A 28 35.90 25.56 21.21
N THR A 29 35.70 24.74 22.25
CA THR A 29 35.06 25.18 23.49
C THR A 29 36.08 25.09 24.61
N SER A 30 36.33 26.22 25.28
CA SER A 30 37.28 26.33 26.38
C SER A 30 36.52 26.32 27.71
N ARG A 31 36.73 25.29 28.53
CA ARG A 31 36.62 25.40 30.00
C ARG A 31 37.66 24.50 30.67
N ARG A 32 38.60 25.14 31.37
CA ARG A 32 39.65 24.58 32.25
C ARG A 32 40.46 23.41 31.66
N GLY A 33 41.49 23.77 30.88
CA GLY A 33 42.76 23.02 30.86
C GLY A 33 42.87 21.82 29.92
N SER A 34 41.88 21.51 29.08
CA SER A 34 41.98 20.42 28.11
C SER A 34 41.53 20.86 26.71
N SER A 35 42.34 20.53 25.70
CA SER A 35 42.12 20.79 24.27
C SER A 35 41.69 19.49 23.58
N PHE A 36 40.58 19.51 22.83
CA PHE A 36 40.10 18.37 22.04
C PHE A 36 40.22 18.67 20.54
N THR A 37 40.81 17.76 19.77
CA THR A 37 40.95 17.89 18.31
C THR A 37 40.30 16.70 17.62
N LEU A 38 39.34 16.94 16.72
CA LEU A 38 38.71 15.89 15.89
C LEU A 38 39.35 15.90 14.50
N ARG A 39 39.84 14.76 14.01
CA ARG A 39 40.30 14.58 12.60
C ARG A 39 39.56 13.42 11.95
N ARG A 40 39.08 13.62 10.72
CA ARG A 40 38.51 12.58 9.85
C ARG A 40 39.56 12.19 8.81
N THR A 41 39.97 10.92 8.76
CA THR A 41 40.83 10.39 7.70
C THR A 41 39.99 9.56 6.73
N ARG A 42 40.31 9.62 5.42
CA ARG A 42 39.66 8.86 4.35
C ARG A 42 40.28 7.45 4.28
N SER A 43 39.54 6.44 4.72
CA SER A 43 39.55 5.07 4.17
C SER A 43 38.45 4.24 4.84
N ASP A 44 37.89 3.29 4.11
CA ASP A 44 36.66 2.56 4.40
C ASP A 44 36.55 1.86 5.77
N SER A 45 35.28 1.72 6.19
CA SER A 45 34.73 0.99 7.35
C SER A 45 34.89 1.60 8.76
N LEU A 46 33.77 2.20 9.24
CA LEU A 46 33.44 2.70 10.58
C LEU A 46 34.35 3.78 11.21
N PRO A 47 33.79 4.88 11.77
CA PRO A 47 34.60 5.90 12.44
C PRO A 47 35.18 5.37 13.75
N ARG A 48 36.51 5.35 13.89
CA ARG A 48 37.20 5.18 15.18
C ARG A 48 37.45 6.54 15.83
N LEU A 49 36.94 6.74 17.05
CA LEU A 49 37.35 7.85 17.91
C LEU A 49 38.68 7.52 18.58
N SER A 50 39.71 8.34 18.39
CA SER A 50 40.94 8.30 19.21
C SER A 50 40.98 9.51 20.13
N VAL A 51 40.98 9.29 21.44
CA VAL A 51 41.16 10.33 22.47
C VAL A 51 42.60 10.24 22.97
N SER A 52 43.39 11.31 22.80
CA SER A 52 44.72 11.43 23.41
C SER A 52 44.69 12.52 24.47
N ALA A 53 45.03 12.18 25.72
CA ALA A 53 45.23 13.14 26.81
C ALA A 53 46.73 13.25 27.11
N SER A 54 47.28 14.46 27.08
CA SER A 54 48.62 14.77 27.59
C SER A 54 48.45 15.46 28.96
N ALA A 55 48.99 14.85 30.01
CA ALA A 55 49.03 15.44 31.34
C ALA A 55 50.45 15.97 31.63
N ASP A 56 50.58 17.28 31.80
CA ASP A 56 51.76 17.88 32.44
C ASP A 56 51.66 17.66 33.95
N SER A 57 52.72 17.09 34.52
CA SER A 57 52.89 16.88 35.97
C SER A 57 53.25 18.20 36.67
N PRO A 58 52.91 18.36 37.97
CA PRO A 58 53.93 18.05 38.96
C PRO A 58 53.42 17.38 40.25
N SER A 59 54.40 16.84 40.97
CA SER A 59 54.42 16.23 42.30
C SER A 59 53.52 16.85 43.39
N SER A 60 52.78 16.01 44.12
CA SER A 60 52.87 15.88 45.59
C SER A 60 51.88 14.84 46.11
N SER A 61 52.35 14.04 47.06
CA SER A 61 51.67 12.99 47.82
C SER A 61 50.43 13.48 48.60
N GLY A 62 49.30 12.80 48.45
CA GLY A 62 48.11 12.96 49.29
C GLY A 62 47.02 11.94 48.96
N ASN A 63 46.55 11.22 49.97
CA ASN A 63 45.63 10.08 49.88
C ASN A 63 44.34 10.40 49.10
N LEU A 64 44.00 9.53 48.14
CA LEU A 64 42.70 9.52 47.48
C LEU A 64 41.59 9.16 48.48
N SER A 65 40.68 10.09 48.72
CA SER A 65 39.35 9.77 49.25
C SER A 65 38.46 9.25 48.12
N PHE A 66 37.58 8.30 48.46
CA PHE A 66 36.66 7.54 47.59
C PHE A 66 35.67 8.39 46.76
N ASP A 67 35.71 9.71 46.88
CA ASP A 67 34.81 10.67 46.22
C ASP A 67 35.26 11.09 44.80
N CYS A 68 36.47 10.72 44.37
CA CYS A 68 36.99 11.09 43.04
C CYS A 68 36.66 10.06 41.95
N VAL A 69 36.35 8.81 42.33
CA VAL A 69 35.99 7.74 41.37
C VAL A 69 34.52 7.86 40.93
N LEU A 70 33.66 8.49 41.74
CA LEU A 70 32.24 8.64 41.44
C LEU A 70 31.91 9.81 40.48
N ARG A 71 32.88 10.69 40.18
CA ARG A 71 32.72 11.79 39.20
C ARG A 71 33.32 11.51 37.82
N PHE A 72 33.95 10.34 37.63
CA PHE A 72 34.53 9.92 36.35
C PHE A 72 33.62 9.01 35.50
N PHE A 73 32.44 8.64 36.02
CA PHE A 73 31.43 7.83 35.32
C PHE A 73 30.26 8.67 34.79
N CYS A 74 30.49 9.93 34.45
CA CYS A 74 29.53 10.72 33.71
C CYS A 74 29.91 10.68 32.22
N SER A 75 29.00 10.15 31.40
CA SER A 75 28.97 10.22 29.93
C SER A 75 29.51 9.05 29.09
N ALA A 76 29.34 7.81 29.55
CA ALA A 76 29.00 6.72 28.60
C ALA A 76 27.49 6.72 28.34
N ALA A 77 26.68 6.86 29.40
CA ALA A 77 25.22 6.98 29.28
C ALA A 77 24.79 8.28 28.57
N GLN A 78 25.47 9.40 28.82
CA GLN A 78 25.18 10.68 28.13
C GLN A 78 25.75 10.75 26.70
N VAL A 79 26.84 10.05 26.38
CA VAL A 79 27.29 9.87 24.97
C VAL A 79 26.41 8.88 24.24
N ILE A 80 25.90 7.84 24.92
CA ILE A 80 24.86 6.97 24.38
C ILE A 80 23.59 7.78 24.17
N GLU A 81 23.13 8.60 25.12
CA GLU A 81 22.01 9.53 24.92
C GLU A 81 22.27 10.49 23.74
N LEU A 82 23.47 11.09 23.64
CA LEU A 82 23.85 11.97 22.52
C LEU A 82 23.97 11.24 21.17
N LEU A 83 24.31 9.94 21.17
CA LEU A 83 24.37 9.09 19.98
C LEU A 83 23.03 8.42 19.65
N MET A 84 22.14 8.26 20.64
CA MET A 84 20.75 7.85 20.50
C MET A 84 19.89 9.01 19.99
N PHE A 85 20.37 10.25 20.11
CA PHE A 85 19.97 11.43 19.34
C PHE A 85 20.79 11.60 18.05
N ALA A 86 21.14 10.50 17.38
CA ALA A 86 21.33 10.56 15.93
C ALA A 86 20.04 11.16 15.35
N GLY A 87 20.13 12.37 14.80
CA GLY A 87 18.99 13.22 14.46
C GLY A 87 17.85 12.41 13.84
N GLU A 88 16.67 12.51 14.46
CA GLU A 88 15.46 11.83 14.01
C GLU A 88 15.29 12.10 12.51
N VAL A 89 15.39 11.05 11.68
CA VAL A 89 15.31 11.19 10.22
C VAL A 89 13.91 11.69 9.89
N ILE A 90 13.82 12.86 9.26
CA ILE A 90 12.56 13.44 8.81
C ILE A 90 12.41 13.10 7.33
N GLU A 91 11.36 12.37 7.00
CA GLU A 91 11.05 12.01 5.62
C GLU A 91 10.52 13.22 4.85
N ASN A 92 10.80 13.29 3.55
CA ASN A 92 10.24 14.35 2.71
C ASN A 92 8.71 14.27 2.68
N VAL A 93 8.19 13.10 2.33
CA VAL A 93 6.75 12.88 2.12
C VAL A 93 6.36 11.48 2.58
N VAL A 94 5.27 11.44 3.37
CA VAL A 94 4.59 10.20 3.74
C VAL A 94 3.25 10.14 3.04
N ILE A 95 2.97 9.00 2.41
CA ILE A 95 1.72 8.72 1.71
C ILE A 95 0.94 7.69 2.52
N ILE A 96 -0.32 7.98 2.82
CA ILE A 96 -1.19 7.08 3.60
C ILE A 96 -2.30 6.59 2.68
N GLY A 97 -2.24 5.31 2.31
CA GLY A 97 -3.18 4.65 1.41
C GLY A 97 -2.50 4.08 0.16
N SER A 98 -3.01 2.93 -0.29
CA SER A 98 -2.46 2.11 -1.39
C SER A 98 -3.39 1.98 -2.59
N GLY A 99 -4.42 2.83 -2.71
CA GLY A 99 -5.25 2.85 -3.91
C GLY A 99 -4.53 3.48 -5.12
N PRO A 100 -5.24 3.64 -6.26
CA PRO A 100 -4.69 4.30 -7.45
C PRO A 100 -4.07 5.67 -7.18
N ALA A 101 -4.69 6.47 -6.29
CA ALA A 101 -4.18 7.76 -5.87
C ALA A 101 -2.84 7.65 -5.13
N GLY A 102 -2.76 6.77 -4.13
CA GLY A 102 -1.56 6.56 -3.31
C GLY A 102 -0.38 6.05 -4.12
N TYR A 103 -0.58 5.03 -4.96
CA TYR A 103 0.49 4.52 -5.81
C TYR A 103 0.90 5.51 -6.91
N THR A 104 -0.03 6.25 -7.51
CA THR A 104 0.34 7.30 -8.46
C THR A 104 1.17 8.39 -7.78
N ALA A 105 0.75 8.83 -6.59
CA ALA A 105 1.51 9.81 -5.82
C ALA A 105 2.93 9.30 -5.49
N ALA A 106 3.05 8.02 -5.10
CA ALA A 106 4.34 7.39 -4.82
C ALA A 106 5.25 7.35 -6.04
N ILE A 107 4.72 6.98 -7.22
CA ILE A 107 5.49 6.95 -8.47
C ILE A 107 6.06 8.34 -8.80
N TYR A 108 5.24 9.39 -8.70
CA TYR A 108 5.69 10.75 -9.03
C TYR A 108 6.69 11.28 -8.00
N ALA A 109 6.42 11.12 -6.70
CA ALA A 109 7.33 11.54 -5.64
C ALA A 109 8.68 10.79 -5.69
N ALA A 110 8.65 9.49 -5.98
CA ALA A 110 9.87 8.68 -6.10
C ALA A 110 10.71 9.10 -7.31
N ARG A 111 10.08 9.37 -8.45
CA ARG A 111 10.75 9.92 -9.66
C ARG A 111 11.34 11.31 -9.44
N ALA A 112 10.76 12.10 -8.54
CA ALA A 112 11.30 13.38 -8.11
C ALA A 112 12.39 13.25 -7.03
N ASN A 113 12.95 12.04 -6.82
CA ASN A 113 14.00 11.77 -5.84
C ASN A 113 13.61 12.12 -4.39
N LEU A 114 12.31 12.09 -4.07
CA LEU A 114 11.82 12.40 -2.71
C LEU A 114 11.85 11.20 -1.76
N LYS A 115 12.08 9.98 -2.29
CA LYS A 115 12.06 8.71 -1.53
C LYS A 115 10.80 8.58 -0.64
N PRO A 116 9.59 8.53 -1.24
CA PRO A 116 8.35 8.54 -0.48
C PRO A 116 8.20 7.28 0.37
N VAL A 117 7.74 7.47 1.61
CA VAL A 117 7.29 6.38 2.49
C VAL A 117 5.80 6.20 2.31
N VAL A 118 5.34 4.97 2.05
CA VAL A 118 3.93 4.66 1.80
C VAL A 118 3.42 3.64 2.82
N PHE A 119 2.36 3.99 3.54
CA PHE A 119 1.60 3.07 4.37
C PHE A 119 0.44 2.51 3.57
N GLU A 120 0.45 1.19 3.37
CA GLU A 120 -0.45 0.55 2.42
C GLU A 120 -1.73 0.01 3.05
N GLY A 121 -1.80 -0.01 4.38
CA GLY A 121 -2.86 -0.69 5.11
C GLY A 121 -2.59 -2.18 5.31
N TYR A 122 -3.28 -2.76 6.29
CA TYR A 122 -3.22 -4.18 6.60
C TYR A 122 -4.57 -4.75 7.03
N GLN A 123 -5.12 -4.30 8.16
CA GLN A 123 -6.42 -4.70 8.69
C GLN A 123 -7.42 -3.56 8.58
N MET A 124 -7.12 -2.42 9.23
CA MET A 124 -7.99 -1.24 9.23
C MET A 124 -8.07 -0.59 7.86
N GLY A 125 -6.92 -0.47 7.17
CA GLY A 125 -6.83 0.05 5.80
C GLY A 125 -7.28 -0.96 4.73
N GLY A 126 -7.57 -2.21 5.12
CA GLY A 126 -7.91 -3.29 4.20
C GLY A 126 -6.70 -3.84 3.42
N VAL A 127 -7.00 -4.63 2.39
CA VAL A 127 -5.99 -5.24 1.52
C VAL A 127 -5.27 -4.15 0.72
N PRO A 128 -3.91 -4.14 0.69
CA PRO A 128 -3.14 -3.22 -0.15
C PRO A 128 -3.64 -3.22 -1.60
N GLY A 129 -3.84 -2.03 -2.17
CA GLY A 129 -4.49 -1.82 -3.48
C GLY A 129 -5.89 -1.18 -3.39
N GLY A 130 -6.49 -1.16 -2.19
CA GLY A 130 -7.77 -0.49 -1.95
C GLY A 130 -8.97 -1.18 -2.62
N GLN A 131 -10.00 -0.41 -2.96
CA GLN A 131 -11.29 -0.95 -3.42
C GLN A 131 -11.18 -1.85 -4.67
N LEU A 132 -10.21 -1.59 -5.56
CA LEU A 132 -9.99 -2.40 -6.76
C LEU A 132 -9.57 -3.84 -6.45
N MET A 133 -9.11 -4.15 -5.22
CA MET A 133 -8.84 -5.53 -4.82
C MET A 133 -10.11 -6.38 -4.69
N THR A 134 -11.28 -5.74 -4.68
CA THR A 134 -12.58 -6.41 -4.53
C THR A 134 -13.37 -6.49 -5.85
N THR A 135 -12.87 -5.88 -6.93
CA THR A 135 -13.46 -5.98 -8.27
C THR A 135 -12.78 -7.07 -9.09
N THR A 136 -13.53 -7.66 -10.03
CA THR A 136 -13.04 -8.70 -10.93
C THR A 136 -12.32 -8.11 -12.13
N GLU A 137 -12.96 -7.19 -12.85
CA GLU A 137 -12.49 -6.70 -14.16
C GLU A 137 -12.66 -5.18 -14.25
N VAL A 138 -11.65 -4.53 -14.83
CA VAL A 138 -11.55 -3.07 -14.99
C VAL A 138 -11.38 -2.79 -16.48
N GLU A 139 -12.44 -2.29 -17.10
CA GLU A 139 -12.47 -1.97 -18.53
C GLU A 139 -12.31 -0.47 -18.82
N ASN A 140 -12.39 0.36 -17.79
CA ASN A 140 -12.43 1.82 -17.92
C ASN A 140 -11.15 2.53 -17.42
N PHE A 141 -10.08 1.79 -17.15
CA PHE A 141 -8.76 2.36 -16.89
C PHE A 141 -7.95 2.42 -18.19
N PRO A 142 -7.56 3.62 -18.68
CA PRO A 142 -6.93 3.76 -19.99
C PRO A 142 -5.55 3.08 -20.04
N GLY A 143 -5.25 2.45 -21.17
CA GLY A 143 -4.00 1.69 -21.39
C GLY A 143 -4.19 0.17 -21.40
N PHE A 144 -5.37 -0.33 -21.05
CA PHE A 144 -5.72 -1.75 -21.05
C PHE A 144 -6.89 -2.02 -22.01
N PRO A 145 -6.64 -2.10 -23.34
CA PRO A 145 -7.70 -2.23 -24.34
C PRO A 145 -8.53 -3.52 -24.21
N GLU A 146 -7.94 -4.57 -23.66
CA GLU A 146 -8.60 -5.86 -23.42
C GLU A 146 -9.11 -5.99 -21.96
N GLY A 147 -9.15 -4.88 -21.21
CA GLY A 147 -9.41 -4.90 -19.78
C GLY A 147 -8.23 -5.43 -18.95
N ILE A 148 -8.36 -5.33 -17.63
CA ILE A 148 -7.41 -5.88 -16.65
C ILE A 148 -8.14 -6.20 -15.36
N THR A 149 -7.70 -7.19 -14.60
CA THR A 149 -8.27 -7.42 -13.27
C THR A 149 -7.91 -6.29 -12.31
N GLY A 150 -8.80 -5.98 -11.36
CA GLY A 150 -8.52 -4.98 -10.32
C GLY A 150 -7.21 -5.27 -9.54
N PRO A 151 -7.00 -6.51 -9.06
CA PRO A 151 -5.76 -6.91 -8.41
C PRO A 151 -4.49 -6.79 -9.28
N ASP A 152 -4.54 -7.18 -10.56
CA ASP A 152 -3.35 -7.07 -11.43
C ASP A 152 -3.02 -5.61 -11.77
N LEU A 153 -4.04 -4.75 -11.91
CA LEU A 153 -3.82 -3.31 -12.07
C LEU A 153 -3.10 -2.71 -10.84
N MET A 154 -3.56 -3.05 -9.63
CA MET A 154 -2.94 -2.57 -8.38
C MET A 154 -1.53 -3.10 -8.19
N GLU A 155 -1.29 -4.37 -8.52
CA GLU A 155 0.05 -4.95 -8.48
C GLU A 155 1.01 -4.25 -9.46
N ASN A 156 0.54 -3.91 -10.66
CA ASN A 156 1.34 -3.17 -11.64
C ASN A 156 1.72 -1.77 -11.12
N MET A 157 0.76 -1.05 -10.52
CA MET A 157 1.01 0.26 -9.93
C MET A 157 1.96 0.18 -8.72
N ARG A 158 1.78 -0.83 -7.86
CA ARG A 158 2.67 -1.11 -6.73
C ARG A 158 4.11 -1.34 -7.18
N LYS A 159 4.32 -2.27 -8.12
CA LYS A 159 5.65 -2.56 -8.69
C LYS A 159 6.30 -1.33 -9.32
N GLN A 160 5.50 -0.49 -9.97
CA GLN A 160 6.00 0.75 -10.56
C GLN A 160 6.47 1.73 -9.48
N ALA A 161 5.75 1.85 -8.36
CA ALA A 161 6.19 2.66 -7.22
C ALA A 161 7.50 2.13 -6.60
N GLU A 162 7.58 0.82 -6.33
CA GLU A 162 8.78 0.17 -5.79
C GLU A 162 9.99 0.34 -6.72
N ARG A 163 9.81 0.17 -8.04
CA ARG A 163 10.87 0.34 -9.04
C ARG A 163 11.54 1.72 -8.95
N TRP A 164 10.75 2.77 -8.73
CA TRP A 164 11.26 4.14 -8.62
C TRP A 164 11.76 4.50 -7.21
N GLY A 165 11.69 3.57 -6.26
CA GLY A 165 12.31 3.74 -4.94
C GLY A 165 11.36 4.19 -3.84
N ALA A 166 10.05 4.06 -4.03
CA ALA A 166 9.10 4.21 -2.94
C ALA A 166 9.31 3.09 -1.90
N GLU A 167 9.31 3.45 -0.61
CA GLU A 167 9.37 2.49 0.48
C GLU A 167 7.95 2.15 0.93
N LEU A 168 7.52 0.92 0.62
CA LEU A 168 6.16 0.47 0.87
C LEU A 168 6.07 -0.40 2.13
N TYR A 169 5.15 -0.03 3.02
CA TYR A 169 4.92 -0.72 4.30
C TYR A 169 3.46 -1.20 4.40
N PRO A 170 3.21 -2.53 4.42
CA PRO A 170 1.88 -3.09 4.59
C PRO A 170 1.45 -3.01 6.07
N GLU A 171 1.22 -1.78 6.52
CA GLU A 171 0.93 -1.41 7.91
C GLU A 171 -0.24 -0.42 7.95
N ASP A 172 -1.04 -0.52 8.99
CA ASP A 172 -2.09 0.46 9.28
C ASP A 172 -1.51 1.67 10.01
N VAL A 173 -1.90 2.87 9.58
CA VAL A 173 -1.65 4.08 10.37
C VAL A 173 -2.73 4.14 11.45
N GLU A 174 -2.29 4.17 12.70
CA GLU A 174 -3.16 4.18 13.88
C GLU A 174 -3.32 5.59 14.46
N SER A 175 -2.31 6.45 14.29
CA SER A 175 -2.42 7.85 14.67
C SER A 175 -1.63 8.77 13.75
N LEU A 176 -2.15 9.98 13.61
CA LEU A 176 -1.65 11.02 12.72
C LEU A 176 -1.74 12.37 13.43
N SER A 177 -0.66 13.15 13.42
CA SER A 177 -0.64 14.52 13.96
C SER A 177 -0.13 15.49 12.91
N VAL A 178 -1.00 16.43 12.51
CA VAL A 178 -0.70 17.44 11.48
C VAL A 178 -0.73 18.88 12.00
N GLY A 179 -0.99 19.09 13.29
CA GLY A 179 -1.12 20.44 13.87
C GLY A 179 0.20 21.23 13.97
N THR A 180 1.36 20.57 13.88
CA THR A 180 2.67 21.24 13.93
C THR A 180 3.68 20.46 13.10
N ALA A 181 4.38 21.13 12.19
CA ALA A 181 5.44 20.54 11.39
C ALA A 181 6.76 20.40 12.18
N PRO A 182 7.56 19.35 11.97
CA PRO A 182 7.31 18.19 11.12
C PRO A 182 6.17 17.31 11.64
N PHE A 183 5.34 16.80 10.73
CA PHE A 183 4.19 15.97 11.03
C PHE A 183 4.61 14.59 11.54
N THR A 184 3.73 13.93 12.29
CA THR A 184 4.00 12.60 12.85
C THR A 184 2.97 11.60 12.37
N VAL A 185 3.45 10.47 11.82
CA VAL A 185 2.66 9.32 11.39
C VAL A 185 3.10 8.10 12.20
N GLN A 186 2.14 7.36 12.76
CA GLN A 186 2.41 6.23 13.64
C GLN A 186 1.59 5.01 13.22
N SER A 187 2.28 3.89 13.02
CA SER A 187 1.71 2.53 13.00
C SER A 187 2.10 1.78 14.27
N SER A 188 1.66 0.52 14.37
CA SER A 188 2.07 -0.41 15.43
C SER A 188 3.57 -0.69 15.44
N GLU A 189 4.23 -0.61 14.28
CA GLU A 189 5.64 -0.99 14.09
C GLU A 189 6.57 0.22 14.01
N ARG A 190 6.09 1.39 13.60
CA ARG A 190 6.94 2.56 13.36
C ARG A 190 6.30 3.89 13.70
N LYS A 191 7.17 4.82 14.08
CA LYS A 191 6.90 6.26 14.18
C LYS A 191 7.74 6.98 13.15
N VAL A 192 7.11 7.74 12.27
CA VAL A 192 7.77 8.48 11.19
C VAL A 192 7.46 9.96 11.33
N LYS A 193 8.51 10.80 11.29
CA LYS A 193 8.35 12.24 11.12
C LYS A 193 8.51 12.61 9.67
N CYS A 194 7.74 13.59 9.19
CA CYS A 194 7.80 14.03 7.81
C CYS A 194 7.50 15.51 7.62
N HIS A 195 7.99 16.07 6.52
CA HIS A 195 7.71 17.45 6.14
C HIS A 195 6.36 17.61 5.45
N SER A 196 5.89 16.57 4.76
CA SER A 196 4.63 16.59 4.01
C SER A 196 3.89 15.25 4.09
N ILE A 197 2.56 15.32 3.97
CA ILE A 197 1.67 14.15 3.94
C ILE A 197 0.76 14.19 2.72
N ILE A 198 0.60 13.05 2.05
CA ILE A 198 -0.46 12.82 1.07
C ILE A 198 -1.42 11.78 1.65
N TYR A 199 -2.63 12.22 1.97
CA TYR A 199 -3.69 11.40 2.52
C TYR A 199 -4.56 10.84 1.38
N ALA A 200 -4.43 9.55 1.12
CA ALA A 200 -5.03 8.84 -0.02
C ALA A 200 -5.74 7.54 0.42
N THR A 201 -6.39 7.59 1.58
CA THR A 201 -7.06 6.44 2.23
C THR A 201 -8.38 6.02 1.56
N GLY A 202 -8.83 6.79 0.56
CA GLY A 202 -10.04 6.51 -0.21
C GLY A 202 -11.33 6.61 0.61
N ALA A 203 -12.34 5.91 0.13
CA ALA A 203 -13.65 5.78 0.78
C ALA A 203 -14.10 4.33 0.75
N THR A 204 -15.08 3.99 1.57
CA THR A 204 -15.68 2.67 1.66
C THR A 204 -17.14 2.74 1.24
N ALA A 205 -17.54 1.94 0.25
CA ALA A 205 -18.94 1.82 -0.16
C ALA A 205 -19.82 1.38 1.02
N LYS A 206 -20.93 2.10 1.24
CA LYS A 206 -21.91 1.69 2.26
C LYS A 206 -22.64 0.45 1.76
N ARG A 207 -22.79 -0.53 2.64
CA ARG A 207 -23.50 -1.79 2.37
C ARG A 207 -24.68 -1.97 3.32
N LEU A 208 -25.67 -2.75 2.90
CA LEU A 208 -26.86 -3.05 3.71
C LEU A 208 -26.59 -4.10 4.78
N ARG A 209 -25.56 -4.94 4.59
CA ARG A 209 -25.22 -6.10 5.43
C ARG A 209 -26.35 -7.14 5.42
N LEU A 210 -26.84 -7.47 4.22
CA LEU A 210 -27.85 -8.53 4.05
C LEU A 210 -27.29 -9.88 4.51
N PRO A 211 -28.13 -10.81 5.00
CA PRO A 211 -27.66 -12.11 5.48
C PRO A 211 -26.77 -12.87 4.50
N ARG A 212 -27.09 -12.84 3.19
CA ARG A 212 -26.31 -13.48 2.13
C ARG A 212 -25.48 -12.50 1.29
N GLU A 213 -25.25 -11.28 1.79
CA GLU A 213 -24.52 -10.24 1.04
C GLU A 213 -23.11 -10.70 0.63
N GLU A 214 -22.37 -11.33 1.55
CA GLU A 214 -20.99 -11.77 1.30
C GLU A 214 -20.92 -12.91 0.26
N GLU A 215 -21.94 -13.78 0.20
CA GLU A 215 -21.99 -14.89 -0.77
C GLU A 215 -22.08 -14.38 -2.22
N PHE A 216 -22.80 -13.27 -2.43
CA PHE A 216 -23.09 -12.69 -3.75
C PHE A 216 -22.33 -11.41 -4.05
N TRP A 217 -21.48 -10.93 -3.12
CA TRP A 217 -20.60 -9.79 -3.37
C TRP A 217 -19.68 -10.09 -4.55
N SER A 218 -19.64 -9.19 -5.53
CA SER A 218 -18.92 -9.37 -6.82
C SER A 218 -19.39 -10.60 -7.64
N ARG A 219 -20.55 -11.19 -7.29
CA ARG A 219 -21.20 -12.33 -7.97
C ARG A 219 -22.70 -12.08 -8.21
N GLY A 220 -23.07 -10.81 -8.34
CA GLY A 220 -24.44 -10.33 -8.49
C GLY A 220 -24.70 -9.04 -7.73
N ILE A 221 -24.04 -8.83 -6.59
CA ILE A 221 -24.09 -7.57 -5.84
C ILE A 221 -22.88 -6.70 -6.20
N SER A 222 -23.14 -5.41 -6.46
CA SER A 222 -22.13 -4.38 -6.69
C SER A 222 -22.51 -3.07 -5.98
N ALA A 223 -21.52 -2.22 -5.69
CA ALA A 223 -21.74 -0.84 -5.24
C ALA A 223 -21.27 0.21 -6.25
N CYS A 224 -20.99 -0.20 -7.50
CA CYS A 224 -20.64 0.72 -8.58
C CYS A 224 -21.33 0.28 -9.88
N ALA A 225 -22.50 0.85 -10.16
CA ALA A 225 -23.22 0.57 -11.39
C ALA A 225 -22.44 0.99 -12.65
N ILE A 226 -21.66 2.08 -12.56
CA ILE A 226 -20.84 2.59 -13.68
C ILE A 226 -19.74 1.60 -14.04
N CYS A 227 -19.12 0.99 -13.03
CA CYS A 227 -18.02 0.04 -13.17
C CYS A 227 -18.51 -1.28 -13.79
N ASP A 228 -19.53 -1.88 -13.17
CA ASP A 228 -19.88 -3.27 -13.48
C ASP A 228 -21.10 -3.40 -14.40
N GLY A 229 -21.88 -2.33 -14.59
CA GLY A 229 -23.16 -2.38 -15.29
C GLY A 229 -23.08 -2.81 -16.76
N ALA A 230 -21.92 -2.61 -17.40
CA ALA A 230 -21.67 -3.06 -18.77
C ALA A 230 -21.25 -4.54 -18.87
N SER A 231 -20.97 -5.19 -17.74
CA SER A 231 -20.53 -6.59 -17.69
C SER A 231 -21.49 -7.52 -18.44
N PRO A 232 -20.98 -8.54 -19.16
CA PRO A 232 -21.81 -9.54 -19.82
C PRO A 232 -22.82 -10.22 -18.89
N LEU A 233 -22.55 -10.26 -17.58
CA LEU A 233 -23.45 -10.82 -16.57
C LEU A 233 -24.81 -10.10 -16.50
N PHE A 234 -24.83 -8.79 -16.74
CA PHE A 234 -26.01 -7.95 -16.54
C PHE A 234 -26.72 -7.55 -17.84
N LYS A 235 -26.08 -7.80 -18.98
CA LYS A 235 -26.62 -7.45 -20.29
C LYS A 235 -27.96 -8.15 -20.55
N GLY A 236 -28.99 -7.35 -20.82
CA GLY A 236 -30.36 -7.80 -21.08
C GLY A 236 -31.08 -8.39 -19.86
N GLN A 237 -30.48 -8.36 -18.67
CA GLN A 237 -31.08 -8.93 -17.46
C GLN A 237 -31.95 -7.90 -16.73
N VAL A 238 -32.79 -8.38 -15.81
CA VAL A 238 -33.48 -7.54 -14.82
C VAL A 238 -32.54 -7.25 -13.66
N LEU A 239 -32.36 -5.98 -13.33
CA LEU A 239 -31.47 -5.53 -12.25
C LEU A 239 -32.25 -4.73 -11.21
N ALA A 240 -31.69 -4.62 -10.01
CA ALA A 240 -32.22 -3.79 -8.94
C ALA A 240 -31.16 -2.79 -8.45
N VAL A 241 -31.60 -1.60 -8.06
CA VAL A 241 -30.78 -0.56 -7.42
C VAL A 241 -31.42 -0.22 -6.08
N VAL A 242 -30.63 -0.16 -5.01
CA VAL A 242 -31.09 0.33 -3.71
C VAL A 242 -30.63 1.76 -3.51
N GLY A 243 -31.57 2.64 -3.16
CA GLY A 243 -31.29 4.01 -2.78
C GLY A 243 -32.37 4.98 -3.26
N GLY A 244 -32.35 6.21 -2.75
CA GLY A 244 -33.35 7.23 -3.10
C GLY A 244 -32.79 8.62 -3.34
N GLY A 245 -31.45 8.79 -3.34
CA GLY A 245 -30.79 10.06 -3.69
C GLY A 245 -30.42 10.13 -5.17
N ASP A 246 -29.77 11.23 -5.58
CA ASP A 246 -29.35 11.41 -6.97
C ASP A 246 -28.42 10.29 -7.47
N THR A 247 -27.48 9.81 -6.65
CA THR A 247 -26.61 8.67 -7.02
C THR A 247 -27.42 7.44 -7.45
N ALA A 248 -28.43 7.04 -6.68
CA ALA A 248 -29.24 5.88 -7.00
C ALA A 248 -30.08 6.07 -8.27
N THR A 249 -30.59 7.27 -8.50
CA THR A 249 -31.40 7.56 -9.70
C THR A 249 -30.53 7.67 -10.95
N GLU A 250 -29.33 8.24 -10.85
CA GLU A 250 -28.33 8.26 -11.93
C GLU A 250 -27.85 6.87 -12.29
N GLU A 251 -27.52 6.04 -11.30
CA GLU A 251 -27.09 4.66 -11.49
C GLU A 251 -28.21 3.81 -12.11
N ALA A 252 -29.45 3.95 -11.64
CA ALA A 252 -30.60 3.25 -12.23
C ALA A 252 -30.79 3.63 -13.71
N LEU A 253 -30.73 4.93 -14.03
CA LEU A 253 -30.81 5.41 -15.41
C LEU A 253 -29.63 4.90 -16.25
N TYR A 254 -28.43 4.90 -15.72
CA TYR A 254 -27.25 4.38 -16.40
C TYR A 254 -27.41 2.89 -16.75
N LEU A 255 -27.89 2.07 -15.81
CA LEU A 255 -28.07 0.64 -16.01
C LEU A 255 -29.09 0.31 -17.10
N THR A 256 -30.08 1.19 -17.37
CA THR A 256 -31.04 0.96 -18.48
C THR A 256 -30.40 0.93 -19.87
N LYS A 257 -29.14 1.34 -20.02
CA LYS A 257 -28.37 1.19 -21.26
C LYS A 257 -28.02 -0.28 -21.57
N TYR A 258 -27.95 -1.11 -20.55
CA TYR A 258 -27.47 -2.50 -20.64
C TYR A 258 -28.52 -3.51 -20.17
N ALA A 259 -29.26 -3.18 -19.10
CA ALA A 259 -30.30 -4.00 -18.51
C ALA A 259 -31.57 -4.03 -19.38
N GLY A 260 -32.32 -5.14 -19.31
CA GLY A 260 -33.65 -5.22 -19.89
C GLY A 260 -34.68 -4.42 -19.09
N HIS A 261 -34.51 -4.37 -17.76
CA HIS A 261 -35.36 -3.60 -16.84
C HIS A 261 -34.60 -3.31 -15.53
N VAL A 262 -34.91 -2.19 -14.88
CA VAL A 262 -34.29 -1.80 -13.61
C VAL A 262 -35.35 -1.48 -12.55
N HIS A 263 -35.24 -2.13 -11.40
CA HIS A 263 -36.07 -1.84 -10.23
C HIS A 263 -35.33 -0.92 -9.26
N LEU A 264 -35.84 0.28 -9.00
CA LEU A 264 -35.30 1.18 -7.99
C LEU A 264 -36.04 0.97 -6.66
N LEU A 265 -35.33 0.46 -5.66
CA LEU A 265 -35.85 0.15 -4.33
C LEU A 265 -35.60 1.32 -3.37
N VAL A 266 -36.68 1.96 -2.95
CA VAL A 266 -36.67 3.16 -2.10
C VAL A 266 -37.34 2.86 -0.78
N ARG A 267 -36.58 2.96 0.32
CA ARG A 267 -37.08 2.64 1.67
C ARG A 267 -38.21 3.57 2.16
N ARG A 268 -38.32 4.77 1.60
CA ARG A 268 -39.33 5.79 1.96
C ARG A 268 -40.41 5.87 0.88
N ASP A 269 -41.45 6.63 1.18
CA ASP A 269 -42.55 6.98 0.28
C ASP A 269 -42.20 8.07 -0.75
N GLN A 270 -40.99 8.63 -0.65
CA GLN A 270 -40.51 9.70 -1.53
C GLN A 270 -39.01 9.57 -1.84
N LEU A 271 -38.61 10.09 -3.01
CA LEU A 271 -37.21 10.25 -3.40
C LEU A 271 -36.59 11.50 -2.76
N ARG A 272 -35.32 11.40 -2.35
CA ARG A 272 -34.46 12.54 -1.97
C ARG A 272 -33.81 13.19 -3.20
N ALA A 273 -33.73 12.47 -4.32
CA ALA A 273 -33.17 12.97 -5.57
C ALA A 273 -33.81 14.30 -6.01
N SER A 274 -33.04 15.12 -6.71
CA SER A 274 -33.46 16.37 -7.31
C SER A 274 -34.68 16.17 -8.23
N LYS A 275 -35.51 17.22 -8.36
CA LYS A 275 -36.75 17.11 -9.16
C LYS A 275 -36.48 16.73 -10.61
N ALA A 276 -35.42 17.28 -11.20
CA ALA A 276 -34.98 16.94 -12.55
C ALA A 276 -34.66 15.44 -12.71
N MET A 277 -34.02 14.83 -11.71
CA MET A 277 -33.72 13.40 -11.73
C MET A 277 -34.97 12.54 -11.55
N GLN A 278 -35.90 12.95 -10.69
CA GLN A 278 -37.20 12.28 -10.56
C GLN A 278 -37.96 12.30 -11.89
N ASP A 279 -37.97 13.43 -12.60
CA ASP A 279 -38.68 13.55 -13.88
C ASP A 279 -38.04 12.67 -14.97
N ARG A 280 -36.70 12.62 -15.05
CA ARG A 280 -35.99 11.69 -15.95
C ARG A 280 -36.32 10.24 -15.66
N LEU A 281 -36.38 9.89 -14.39
CA LEU A 281 -36.68 8.54 -13.96
C LEU A 281 -38.12 8.13 -14.29
N ASN A 282 -39.09 9.00 -14.01
CA ASN A 282 -40.51 8.76 -14.31
C ASN A 282 -40.78 8.64 -15.83
N ASN A 283 -39.96 9.28 -16.66
CA ASN A 283 -40.08 9.22 -18.11
C ASN A 283 -39.38 8.00 -18.74
N ASN A 284 -38.68 7.17 -17.96
CA ASN A 284 -38.00 5.98 -18.47
C ASN A 284 -38.87 4.72 -18.27
N PRO A 285 -39.41 4.10 -19.34
CA PRO A 285 -40.29 2.94 -19.22
C PRO A 285 -39.59 1.67 -18.72
N ASN A 286 -38.26 1.62 -18.79
CA ASN A 286 -37.46 0.48 -18.34
C ASN A 286 -37.09 0.57 -16.85
N ILE A 287 -37.71 1.51 -16.10
CA ILE A 287 -37.52 1.66 -14.66
C ILE A 287 -38.85 1.50 -13.93
N THR A 288 -38.84 0.73 -12.85
CA THR A 288 -39.95 0.71 -11.89
C THR A 288 -39.44 1.13 -10.52
N VAL A 289 -40.07 2.15 -9.92
CA VAL A 289 -39.77 2.58 -8.56
C VAL A 289 -40.66 1.85 -7.57
N HIS A 290 -40.04 1.26 -6.56
CA HIS A 290 -40.69 0.63 -5.44
C HIS A 290 -40.48 1.49 -4.20
N TYR A 291 -41.49 2.29 -3.86
CA TYR A 291 -41.50 3.07 -2.62
C TYR A 291 -41.81 2.18 -1.41
N ASN A 292 -41.50 2.67 -0.21
CA ASN A 292 -41.68 1.95 1.05
C ASN A 292 -41.12 0.52 1.00
N THR A 293 -40.02 0.29 0.28
CA THR A 293 -39.51 -1.06 0.02
C THR A 293 -38.07 -1.18 0.50
N GLU A 294 -37.81 -2.18 1.35
CA GLU A 294 -36.45 -2.55 1.79
C GLU A 294 -36.06 -3.93 1.24
N THR A 295 -34.78 -4.11 0.95
CA THR A 295 -34.21 -5.41 0.62
C THR A 295 -33.88 -6.14 1.91
N VAL A 296 -34.46 -7.34 2.09
CA VAL A 296 -34.28 -8.18 3.28
C VAL A 296 -33.11 -9.14 3.08
N ASP A 297 -33.08 -9.83 1.94
CA ASP A 297 -32.01 -10.79 1.62
C ASP A 297 -31.94 -11.08 0.10
N VAL A 298 -30.98 -11.92 -0.30
CA VAL A 298 -30.75 -12.33 -1.69
C VAL A 298 -31.18 -13.79 -1.93
N LEU A 299 -31.90 -14.00 -3.03
CA LEU A 299 -32.37 -15.31 -3.47
C LEU A 299 -31.41 -15.90 -4.50
N SER A 300 -31.29 -17.22 -4.51
CA SER A 300 -30.40 -17.95 -5.42
C SER A 300 -31.12 -19.07 -6.15
N ASN A 301 -30.71 -19.32 -7.38
CA ASN A 301 -31.20 -20.47 -8.15
C ASN A 301 -30.56 -21.79 -7.67
N THR A 302 -30.98 -22.90 -8.28
CA THR A 302 -30.45 -24.24 -8.00
C THR A 302 -28.95 -24.41 -8.33
N LYS A 303 -28.35 -23.47 -9.06
CA LYS A 303 -26.91 -23.45 -9.39
C LYS A 303 -26.10 -22.54 -8.46
N GLY A 304 -26.71 -21.99 -7.40
CA GLY A 304 -26.04 -21.09 -6.46
C GLY A 304 -25.69 -19.71 -7.03
N GLN A 305 -26.39 -19.27 -8.08
CA GLN A 305 -26.27 -17.92 -8.63
C GLN A 305 -27.40 -17.04 -8.15
N MET A 306 -27.14 -15.73 -8.01
CA MET A 306 -28.19 -14.76 -7.67
C MET A 306 -29.34 -14.84 -8.70
N SER A 307 -30.56 -14.94 -8.19
CA SER A 307 -31.77 -15.01 -9.01
C SER A 307 -32.85 -14.01 -8.63
N GLY A 308 -32.75 -13.41 -7.45
CA GLY A 308 -33.72 -12.42 -7.02
C GLY A 308 -33.41 -11.85 -5.64
N LEU A 309 -34.39 -11.11 -5.13
CA LEU A 309 -34.33 -10.42 -3.85
C LEU A 309 -35.59 -10.75 -3.05
N LEU A 310 -35.41 -10.97 -1.76
CA LEU A 310 -36.51 -10.92 -0.81
C LEU A 310 -36.69 -9.45 -0.40
N LEU A 311 -37.86 -8.90 -0.68
CA LEU A 311 -38.23 -7.53 -0.37
C LEU A 311 -39.25 -7.50 0.75
N ARG A 312 -39.24 -6.42 1.53
CA ARG A 312 -40.29 -6.13 2.51
C ARG A 312 -40.81 -4.73 2.31
N ARG A 313 -42.14 -4.60 2.34
CA ARG A 313 -42.80 -3.31 2.43
C ARG A 313 -42.74 -2.78 3.85
N VAL A 314 -42.21 -1.57 4.02
CA VAL A 314 -42.03 -0.91 5.33
C VAL A 314 -43.38 -0.48 5.91
N ASP A 315 -44.36 -0.14 5.08
CA ASP A 315 -45.68 0.33 5.49
C ASP A 315 -46.65 -0.81 5.84
N THR A 316 -46.55 -1.96 5.18
CA THR A 316 -47.47 -3.11 5.41
C THR A 316 -46.81 -4.30 6.11
N GLY A 317 -45.48 -4.41 6.09
CA GLY A 317 -44.74 -5.59 6.54
C GLY A 317 -44.80 -6.78 5.57
N GLU A 318 -45.44 -6.62 4.41
CA GLU A 318 -45.57 -7.68 3.40
C GLU A 318 -44.22 -8.02 2.77
N GLU A 319 -43.90 -9.31 2.71
CA GLU A 319 -42.69 -9.80 2.06
C GLU A 319 -43.01 -10.38 0.68
N THR A 320 -42.19 -10.04 -0.31
CA THR A 320 -42.35 -10.47 -1.71
C THR A 320 -41.00 -10.82 -2.32
N GLU A 321 -41.01 -11.75 -3.28
CA GLU A 321 -39.83 -12.06 -4.07
C GLU A 321 -39.81 -11.23 -5.36
N LEU A 322 -38.67 -10.62 -5.66
CA LEU A 322 -38.43 -9.90 -6.90
C LEU A 322 -37.35 -10.62 -7.71
N GLU A 323 -37.65 -10.99 -8.95
CA GLU A 323 -36.64 -11.52 -9.86
C GLU A 323 -35.65 -10.43 -10.27
N ALA A 324 -34.37 -10.67 -10.01
CA ALA A 324 -33.27 -9.78 -10.36
C ALA A 324 -31.95 -10.56 -10.41
N LYS A 325 -31.16 -10.35 -11.47
CA LYS A 325 -29.84 -10.98 -11.65
C LYS A 325 -28.70 -10.14 -11.10
N GLY A 326 -28.96 -8.88 -10.73
CA GLY A 326 -27.98 -8.02 -10.09
C GLY A 326 -28.62 -7.03 -9.13
N LEU A 327 -27.90 -6.69 -8.07
CA LEU A 327 -28.25 -5.72 -7.05
C LEU A 327 -27.14 -4.67 -6.94
N PHE A 328 -27.49 -3.41 -7.13
CA PHE A 328 -26.56 -2.29 -7.09
C PHE A 328 -26.87 -1.35 -5.91
N TYR A 329 -25.85 -1.00 -5.14
CA TYR A 329 -25.98 -0.09 -4.00
C TYR A 329 -25.69 1.37 -4.36
N GLY A 330 -26.76 2.14 -4.58
CA GLY A 330 -26.72 3.60 -4.74
C GLY A 330 -26.86 4.38 -3.43
N ILE A 331 -26.37 3.82 -2.31
CA ILE A 331 -26.53 4.40 -0.95
C ILE A 331 -25.33 5.22 -0.46
N GLY A 332 -24.37 5.49 -1.36
CA GLY A 332 -23.22 6.36 -1.11
C GLY A 332 -22.04 5.68 -0.44
N HIS A 333 -21.00 6.46 -0.15
CA HIS A 333 -19.74 6.00 0.43
C HIS A 333 -19.47 6.73 1.75
N SER A 334 -18.63 6.15 2.59
CA SER A 334 -18.04 6.76 3.78
C SER A 334 -16.56 7.03 3.52
N PRO A 335 -16.09 8.29 3.52
CA PRO A 335 -14.66 8.59 3.36
C PRO A 335 -13.87 8.07 4.56
N ASN A 336 -12.66 7.57 4.31
CA ASN A 336 -11.78 7.02 5.35
C ASN A 336 -10.92 8.13 5.97
N SER A 337 -11.55 9.20 6.46
CA SER A 337 -10.93 10.45 6.92
C SER A 337 -10.75 10.54 8.44
N GLN A 338 -11.05 9.46 9.19
CA GLN A 338 -11.17 9.48 10.65
C GLN A 338 -9.88 9.96 11.35
N LEU A 339 -8.70 9.69 10.77
CA LEU A 339 -7.42 10.14 11.33
C LEU A 339 -7.20 11.65 11.23
N LEU A 340 -7.94 12.35 10.37
CA LEU A 340 -7.84 13.78 10.12
C LEU A 340 -8.97 14.59 10.77
N GLU A 341 -9.95 13.93 11.39
CA GLU A 341 -11.05 14.59 12.10
C GLU A 341 -10.52 15.57 13.16
N GLY A 342 -11.02 16.81 13.12
CA GLY A 342 -10.60 17.89 14.01
C GLY A 342 -9.22 18.48 13.72
N GLN A 343 -8.49 17.96 12.72
CA GLN A 343 -7.17 18.47 12.32
C GLN A 343 -7.18 19.18 10.96
N VAL A 344 -8.08 18.79 10.06
CA VAL A 344 -8.34 19.48 8.77
C VAL A 344 -9.84 19.77 8.62
N GLU A 345 -10.18 20.64 7.67
CA GLU A 345 -11.58 20.90 7.32
C GLU A 345 -12.17 19.72 6.55
N LEU A 346 -13.30 19.22 7.04
CA LEU A 346 -14.10 18.17 6.40
C LEU A 346 -15.47 18.73 6.02
N ASP A 347 -16.08 18.18 4.97
CA ASP A 347 -17.47 18.48 4.65
C ASP A 347 -18.44 17.81 5.65
N SER A 348 -19.73 18.10 5.50
CA SER A 348 -20.78 17.53 6.37
C SER A 348 -20.94 16.01 6.25
N SER A 349 -20.39 15.40 5.19
CA SER A 349 -20.39 13.95 4.95
C SER A 349 -19.06 13.29 5.36
N GLY A 350 -18.09 14.07 5.82
CA GLY A 350 -16.77 13.62 6.28
C GLY A 350 -15.68 13.62 5.20
N TYR A 351 -15.92 14.08 3.97
CA TYR A 351 -14.88 14.14 2.94
C TYR A 351 -13.90 15.25 3.25
N VAL A 352 -12.61 15.03 2.94
CA VAL A 352 -11.58 16.04 3.14
C VAL A 352 -11.78 17.18 2.15
N LEU A 353 -11.96 18.40 2.65
CA LEU A 353 -12.09 19.57 1.78
C LEU A 353 -10.72 19.96 1.22
N VAL A 354 -10.67 20.09 -0.10
CA VAL A 354 -9.50 20.61 -0.82
C VAL A 354 -9.85 21.89 -1.57
N ARG A 355 -8.86 22.77 -1.77
CA ARG A 355 -9.06 23.93 -2.65
C ARG A 355 -9.31 23.44 -4.07
N GLU A 356 -10.36 23.96 -4.69
CA GLU A 356 -10.83 23.54 -6.01
C GLU A 356 -9.70 23.53 -7.06
N GLY A 357 -9.60 22.44 -7.82
CA GLY A 357 -8.56 22.24 -8.82
C GLY A 357 -7.16 21.95 -8.26
N THR A 358 -7.02 21.75 -6.95
CA THR A 358 -5.75 21.41 -6.28
C THR A 358 -5.92 20.18 -5.38
N SER A 359 -4.86 19.80 -4.67
CA SER A 359 -4.88 18.77 -3.61
C SER A 359 -4.73 19.35 -2.21
N ASN A 360 -4.76 20.68 -2.06
CA ASN A 360 -4.41 21.37 -0.82
C ASN A 360 -5.55 21.29 0.19
N THR A 361 -5.28 20.76 1.38
CA THR A 361 -6.23 20.80 2.51
C THR A 361 -6.18 22.15 3.22
N SER A 362 -6.90 22.29 4.33
CA SER A 362 -6.81 23.47 5.20
C SER A 362 -5.48 23.58 5.95
N VAL A 363 -4.67 22.52 6.01
CA VAL A 363 -3.34 22.50 6.64
C VAL A 363 -2.25 22.50 5.57
N GLU A 364 -1.34 23.47 5.62
CA GLU A 364 -0.23 23.57 4.69
C GLU A 364 0.70 22.36 4.81
N GLY A 365 1.16 21.80 3.67
CA GLY A 365 1.99 20.59 3.65
C GLY A 365 1.22 19.27 3.77
N VAL A 366 -0.11 19.33 4.03
CA VAL A 366 -1.02 18.18 4.01
C VAL A 366 -1.90 18.25 2.77
N PHE A 367 -1.83 17.20 1.96
CA PHE A 367 -2.58 17.07 0.71
C PHE A 367 -3.53 15.87 0.78
N ALA A 368 -4.64 15.91 0.06
CA ALA A 368 -5.56 14.80 -0.07
C ALA A 368 -5.77 14.40 -1.54
N ALA A 369 -5.94 13.11 -1.80
CA ALA A 369 -6.12 12.57 -3.15
C ALA A 369 -7.04 11.35 -3.19
N GLY A 370 -7.70 11.15 -4.33
CA GLY A 370 -8.65 10.08 -4.56
C GLY A 370 -9.97 10.29 -3.83
N ASP A 371 -10.69 9.19 -3.65
CA ASP A 371 -12.07 9.19 -3.13
C ASP A 371 -12.21 9.76 -1.70
N VAL A 372 -11.13 9.96 -0.95
CA VAL A 372 -11.21 10.58 0.39
C VAL A 372 -11.61 12.06 0.33
N GLN A 373 -11.39 12.71 -0.82
CA GLN A 373 -11.77 14.09 -1.10
C GLN A 373 -12.74 14.22 -2.29
N ASP A 374 -12.87 13.18 -3.12
CA ASP A 374 -13.76 13.14 -4.28
C ASP A 374 -15.03 12.32 -3.98
N HIS A 375 -16.15 13.01 -3.79
CA HIS A 375 -17.47 12.39 -3.65
C HIS A 375 -18.26 12.35 -4.98
N GLU A 376 -17.78 13.03 -6.02
CA GLU A 376 -18.48 13.23 -7.28
C GLU A 376 -18.15 12.13 -8.29
N TRP A 377 -16.87 11.92 -8.60
CA TRP A 377 -16.45 11.05 -9.71
C TRP A 377 -16.15 9.62 -9.27
N ARG A 378 -15.33 9.45 -8.22
CA ARG A 378 -15.03 8.15 -7.59
C ARG A 378 -14.62 7.05 -8.60
N GLN A 379 -13.68 7.38 -9.48
CA GLN A 379 -13.13 6.45 -10.46
C GLN A 379 -11.64 6.22 -10.23
N ALA A 380 -11.14 5.02 -10.55
CA ALA A 380 -9.72 4.71 -10.42
C ALA A 380 -8.82 5.67 -11.22
N VAL A 381 -9.26 6.09 -12.41
CA VAL A 381 -8.51 7.01 -13.27
C VAL A 381 -8.51 8.45 -12.72
N THR A 382 -9.62 8.93 -12.14
CA THR A 382 -9.66 10.26 -11.50
C THR A 382 -8.83 10.25 -10.22
N ALA A 383 -8.91 9.17 -9.43
CA ALA A 383 -8.07 8.97 -8.25
C ALA A 383 -6.57 8.98 -8.62
N ALA A 384 -6.16 8.24 -9.65
CA ALA A 384 -4.79 8.27 -10.14
C ALA A 384 -4.35 9.69 -10.55
N GLY A 385 -5.20 10.41 -11.31
CA GLY A 385 -4.95 11.80 -11.69
C GLY A 385 -4.75 12.72 -10.48
N SER A 386 -5.64 12.64 -9.48
CA SER A 386 -5.51 13.43 -8.25
C SER A 386 -4.28 13.07 -7.41
N GLY A 387 -3.84 11.80 -7.43
CA GLY A 387 -2.60 11.35 -6.80
C GLY A 387 -1.36 12.00 -7.42
N CYS A 388 -1.34 12.14 -8.75
CA CYS A 388 -0.32 12.90 -9.47
C CYS A 388 -0.31 14.38 -9.03
N ILE A 389 -1.48 15.03 -8.97
CA ILE A 389 -1.61 16.42 -8.51
C ILE A 389 -1.07 16.57 -7.08
N ALA A 390 -1.36 15.63 -6.19
CA ALA A 390 -0.89 15.66 -4.80
C ALA A 390 0.63 15.52 -4.69
N ALA A 391 1.25 14.61 -5.45
CA ALA A 391 2.70 14.47 -5.45
C ALA A 391 3.42 15.72 -5.97
N LEU A 392 2.93 16.32 -7.06
CA LEU A 392 3.50 17.55 -7.60
C LEU A 392 3.29 18.74 -6.65
N SER A 393 2.17 18.79 -5.93
CA SER A 393 1.93 19.81 -4.90
C SER A 393 2.87 19.64 -3.71
N ALA A 394 3.09 18.41 -3.26
CA ALA A 394 4.04 18.11 -2.19
C ALA A 394 5.48 18.48 -2.57
N GLU A 395 5.93 18.11 -3.77
CA GLU A 395 7.25 18.49 -4.31
C GLU A 395 7.44 20.02 -4.31
N ARG A 396 6.44 20.76 -4.82
CA ARG A 396 6.48 22.23 -4.85
C ARG A 396 6.51 22.84 -3.46
N TYR A 397 5.72 22.30 -2.53
CA TYR A 397 5.70 22.76 -1.14
C TYR A 397 7.07 22.53 -0.46
N LEU A 398 7.64 21.34 -0.61
CA LEU A 398 8.96 21.01 -0.06
C LEU A 398 10.05 21.91 -0.64
N THR A 399 10.02 22.16 -1.95
CA THR A 399 10.97 23.03 -2.64
C THR A 399 10.83 24.48 -2.19
N SER A 400 9.61 25.01 -2.17
CA SER A 400 9.35 26.43 -1.86
C SER A 400 9.68 26.79 -0.41
N ASN A 401 9.64 25.81 0.50
CA ASN A 401 9.97 25.97 1.91
C ASN A 401 11.40 25.51 2.26
N ASN A 402 12.24 25.16 1.27
CA ASN A 402 13.59 24.63 1.46
C ASN A 402 13.65 23.42 2.42
N LEU A 403 12.64 22.55 2.37
CA LEU A 403 12.54 21.33 3.18
C LEU A 403 12.98 20.07 2.43
N LEU A 404 13.14 20.16 1.11
CA LEU A 404 13.45 19.02 0.25
C LEU A 404 14.88 18.50 0.49
N VAL A 405 14.99 17.21 0.77
CA VAL A 405 16.26 16.47 0.79
C VAL A 405 16.28 15.47 -0.38
N GLU A 406 17.16 15.67 -1.35
CA GLU A 406 17.23 14.81 -2.53
C GLU A 406 17.83 13.43 -2.21
N PHE A 407 17.16 12.37 -2.64
CA PHE A 407 17.63 11.00 -2.54
C PHE A 407 17.99 10.45 -3.92
N HIS A 408 19.26 10.07 -4.08
CA HIS A 408 19.73 9.46 -5.32
C HIS A 408 19.65 7.94 -5.18
N GLN A 409 18.83 7.29 -6.01
CA GLN A 409 18.82 5.83 -6.06
C GLN A 409 20.20 5.31 -6.49
N PRO A 410 20.73 4.25 -5.85
CA PRO A 410 21.86 3.52 -6.40
C PRO A 410 21.48 3.00 -7.80
N GLN A 411 22.36 3.14 -8.79
CA GLN A 411 22.11 2.57 -10.11
C GLN A 411 21.95 1.05 -9.97
N THR A 412 20.74 0.57 -10.15
CA THR A 412 20.49 -0.86 -10.29
C THR A 412 20.86 -1.19 -11.73
N GLU A 413 22.00 -1.85 -11.95
CA GLU A 413 22.28 -2.45 -13.25
C GLU A 413 21.17 -3.47 -13.52
N GLU A 414 20.18 -3.09 -14.34
CA GLU A 414 19.24 -4.04 -14.92
C GLU A 414 20.09 -5.01 -15.77
N THR A 415 20.52 -6.12 -15.19
CA THR A 415 21.09 -7.22 -15.96
C THR A 415 19.96 -7.72 -16.85
N LYS A 416 19.93 -7.25 -18.10
CA LYS A 416 19.05 -7.80 -19.14
C LYS A 416 19.36 -9.29 -19.23
N LYS A 417 18.50 -10.12 -18.62
CA LYS A 417 18.48 -11.55 -18.93
C LYS A 417 17.99 -11.69 -20.36
N GLU A 418 18.92 -11.80 -21.28
CA GLU A 418 18.62 -12.42 -22.57
C GLU A 418 18.21 -13.87 -22.28
N PHE A 419 16.93 -14.16 -22.44
CA PHE A 419 16.47 -15.54 -22.50
C PHE A 419 17.07 -16.18 -23.75
N THR A 420 17.99 -17.11 -23.54
CA THR A 420 18.43 -18.03 -24.59
C THR A 420 17.88 -19.42 -24.29
N GLN A 421 17.70 -20.23 -25.33
CA GLN A 421 17.13 -21.59 -25.30
C GLN A 421 18.04 -22.63 -24.57
N ARG A 422 18.65 -22.24 -23.44
CA ARG A 422 19.63 -23.02 -22.66
C ARG A 422 19.46 -22.94 -21.14
N ASP A 423 18.30 -22.52 -20.63
CA ASP A 423 18.03 -22.58 -19.17
C ASP A 423 17.59 -23.99 -18.69
N VAL A 424 17.87 -25.03 -19.49
CA VAL A 424 17.81 -26.44 -19.11
C VAL A 424 19.23 -26.88 -18.70
N GLN A 425 19.35 -27.38 -17.47
CA GLN A 425 20.51 -28.04 -16.81
C GLN A 425 21.49 -27.20 -15.95
N GLU A 426 21.34 -27.41 -14.64
CA GLU A 426 22.37 -27.49 -13.57
C GLU A 426 23.14 -26.22 -13.14
N LYS A 427 22.63 -25.59 -12.07
CA LYS A 427 23.43 -24.98 -10.99
C LYS A 427 22.73 -25.19 -9.63
N PHE A 428 22.67 -26.43 -9.15
CA PHE A 428 22.33 -26.67 -7.74
C PHE A 428 23.60 -26.52 -6.91
N ASP A 429 23.61 -25.56 -5.99
CA ASP A 429 24.69 -25.33 -5.05
C ASP A 429 24.12 -25.33 -3.64
N VAL A 430 24.48 -26.35 -2.86
CA VAL A 430 24.01 -26.55 -1.48
C VAL A 430 24.39 -25.39 -0.55
N THR A 431 25.38 -24.57 -0.89
CA THR A 431 25.78 -23.42 -0.06
C THR A 431 24.79 -22.25 -0.15
N LEU A 432 23.95 -22.21 -1.20
CA LEU A 432 22.95 -21.17 -1.37
C LEU A 432 21.81 -21.32 -0.37
N THR A 433 21.26 -20.19 0.07
CA THR A 433 20.06 -20.16 0.91
C THR A 433 18.80 -20.47 0.10
N LYS A 434 18.69 -19.96 -1.13
CA LYS A 434 17.45 -19.95 -1.91
C LYS A 434 17.55 -20.86 -3.13
N HIS A 435 16.53 -21.68 -3.32
CA HIS A 435 16.45 -22.75 -4.31
C HIS A 435 15.07 -22.80 -4.96
N ARG A 436 14.95 -23.42 -6.13
CA ARG A 436 13.68 -23.65 -6.82
C ARG A 436 13.60 -25.07 -7.40
N GLY A 437 12.39 -25.61 -7.36
CA GLY A 437 12.02 -26.85 -8.03
C GLY A 437 12.30 -28.12 -7.23
N GLN A 438 11.63 -29.20 -7.63
CA GLN A 438 11.68 -30.49 -6.93
C GLN A 438 13.09 -31.10 -6.80
N TYR A 439 13.99 -30.86 -7.77
CA TYR A 439 15.35 -31.40 -7.73
C TYR A 439 16.14 -30.86 -6.53
N ALA A 440 16.10 -29.54 -6.32
CA ALA A 440 16.78 -28.90 -5.21
C ALA A 440 16.20 -29.35 -3.87
N LEU A 441 14.87 -29.49 -3.78
CA LEU A 441 14.21 -30.03 -2.58
C LEU A 441 14.73 -31.42 -2.22
N ARG A 442 14.70 -32.36 -3.17
CA ARG A 442 15.16 -33.76 -2.95
C ARG A 442 16.62 -33.81 -2.53
N LYS A 443 17.47 -32.99 -3.13
CA LYS A 443 18.89 -32.90 -2.78
C LYS A 443 19.11 -32.38 -1.37
N LEU A 444 18.52 -31.25 -1.03
CA LEU A 444 18.63 -30.64 0.31
C LEU A 444 18.09 -31.57 1.40
N TYR A 445 17.01 -32.30 1.12
CA TYR A 445 16.41 -33.26 2.05
C TYR A 445 17.36 -34.39 2.47
N HIS A 446 18.31 -34.75 1.60
CA HIS A 446 19.28 -35.81 1.88
C HIS A 446 20.66 -35.30 2.30
N GLU A 447 21.03 -34.11 1.85
CA GLU A 447 22.41 -33.60 1.92
C GLU A 447 22.61 -32.47 2.94
N SER A 448 21.55 -31.86 3.48
CA SER A 448 21.63 -30.73 4.43
C SER A 448 21.04 -31.05 5.81
N SER A 449 21.68 -30.49 6.85
CA SER A 449 21.21 -30.52 8.25
C SER A 449 20.49 -29.23 8.67
N ARG A 450 20.46 -28.21 7.80
CA ARG A 450 19.75 -26.95 8.01
C ARG A 450 18.24 -27.16 7.95
N VAL A 451 17.47 -26.24 8.54
CA VAL A 451 16.02 -26.25 8.39
C VAL A 451 15.67 -25.98 6.93
N ILE A 452 14.81 -26.79 6.33
CA ILE A 452 14.34 -26.62 4.95
C ILE A 452 12.92 -26.04 5.02
N CYS A 453 12.77 -24.80 4.57
CA CYS A 453 11.51 -24.09 4.40
C CYS A 453 11.06 -24.22 2.95
N VAL A 454 9.97 -24.95 2.71
CA VAL A 454 9.42 -25.21 1.38
C VAL A 454 8.16 -24.39 1.20
N LEU A 455 8.14 -23.46 0.23
CA LEU A 455 6.96 -22.73 -0.18
C LEU A 455 6.35 -23.39 -1.42
N TYR A 456 5.14 -23.91 -1.27
CA TYR A 456 4.30 -24.35 -2.38
C TYR A 456 3.46 -23.17 -2.86
N THR A 457 3.61 -22.84 -4.14
CA THR A 457 3.01 -21.68 -4.78
C THR A 457 2.44 -22.03 -6.16
N SER A 458 1.65 -21.14 -6.74
CA SER A 458 1.22 -21.20 -8.14
C SER A 458 1.25 -19.78 -8.73
N PRO A 459 1.51 -19.61 -10.05
CA PRO A 459 1.52 -18.30 -10.71
C PRO A 459 0.20 -17.53 -10.61
N THR A 460 -0.92 -18.26 -10.51
CA THR A 460 -2.28 -17.71 -10.44
C THR A 460 -2.76 -17.46 -8.99
N CYS A 461 -1.94 -17.83 -8.00
CA CYS A 461 -2.27 -17.69 -6.59
C CYS A 461 -2.00 -16.27 -6.06
N GLY A 462 -3.07 -15.48 -5.88
CA GLY A 462 -3.01 -14.13 -5.28
C GLY A 462 -2.32 -14.08 -3.90
N PRO A 463 -2.75 -14.87 -2.91
CA PRO A 463 -2.14 -14.83 -1.57
C PRO A 463 -0.67 -15.29 -1.54
N CYS A 464 -0.23 -16.08 -2.52
CA CYS A 464 1.17 -16.49 -2.64
C CYS A 464 2.09 -15.30 -2.95
N ARG A 465 1.61 -14.34 -3.75
CA ARG A 465 2.34 -13.12 -4.09
C ARG A 465 2.57 -12.24 -2.84
N THR A 466 1.64 -12.26 -1.89
CA THR A 466 1.80 -11.59 -0.58
C THR A 466 2.78 -12.32 0.34
N LEU A 467 2.72 -13.66 0.39
CA LEU A 467 3.55 -14.42 1.32
C LEU A 467 5.03 -14.49 0.89
N LYS A 468 5.31 -14.58 -0.40
CA LYS A 468 6.67 -14.79 -0.91
C LYS A 468 7.66 -13.69 -0.47
N PRO A 469 7.35 -12.38 -0.54
CA PRO A 469 8.22 -11.32 -0.02
C PRO A 469 8.40 -11.36 1.51
N ILE A 470 7.35 -11.72 2.25
CA ILE A 470 7.39 -11.86 3.71
C ILE A 470 8.39 -12.95 4.09
N LEU A 471 8.26 -14.12 3.47
CA LEU A 471 9.09 -15.29 3.73
C LEU A 471 10.54 -15.07 3.27
N ASN A 472 10.74 -14.44 2.11
CA ASN A 472 12.08 -14.06 1.65
C ASN A 472 12.82 -13.16 2.65
N LYS A 473 12.15 -12.12 3.17
CA LYS A 473 12.74 -11.23 4.18
C LYS A 473 13.12 -11.97 5.45
N VAL A 474 12.28 -12.91 5.90
CA VAL A 474 12.60 -13.74 7.07
C VAL A 474 13.79 -14.66 6.76
N VAL A 475 13.79 -15.36 5.63
CA VAL A 475 14.88 -16.26 5.24
C VAL A 475 16.22 -15.52 5.12
N ASP A 476 16.22 -14.28 4.60
CA ASP A 476 17.43 -13.46 4.48
C ASP A 476 18.06 -13.14 5.86
N GLU A 477 17.26 -13.08 6.93
CA GLU A 477 17.74 -12.93 8.31
C GLU A 477 18.45 -14.20 8.84
N TYR A 478 18.13 -15.39 8.28
CA TYR A 478 18.64 -16.71 8.70
C TYR A 478 19.44 -17.41 7.59
N ASN A 479 20.18 -16.65 6.80
CA ASN A 479 20.91 -17.12 5.61
C ASN A 479 21.85 -18.32 5.84
N ASN A 480 22.31 -18.56 7.08
CA ASN A 480 23.17 -19.70 7.42
C ASN A 480 22.43 -20.90 8.02
N ASP A 481 21.19 -20.70 8.48
CA ASP A 481 20.45 -21.68 9.29
C ASP A 481 19.32 -22.36 8.49
N VAL A 482 18.83 -21.71 7.42
CA VAL A 482 17.63 -22.15 6.68
C VAL A 482 17.90 -22.26 5.20
N HIS A 483 17.48 -23.36 4.56
CA HIS A 483 17.27 -23.39 3.11
C HIS A 483 15.83 -23.03 2.78
N PHE A 484 15.66 -22.19 1.78
CA PHE A 484 14.36 -21.84 1.22
C PHE A 484 14.22 -22.47 -0.15
N VAL A 485 13.15 -23.23 -0.35
CA VAL A 485 12.85 -23.90 -1.61
C VAL A 485 11.47 -23.48 -2.09
N GLU A 486 11.40 -22.95 -3.30
CA GLU A 486 10.13 -22.64 -3.97
C GLU A 486 9.71 -23.80 -4.89
N ILE A 487 8.49 -24.30 -4.70
CA ILE A 487 7.86 -25.32 -5.53
C ILE A 487 6.63 -24.70 -6.18
N ASP A 488 6.62 -24.67 -7.51
CA ASP A 488 5.42 -24.33 -8.27
C ASP A 488 4.58 -25.58 -8.44
N ILE A 489 3.36 -25.59 -7.90
CA ILE A 489 2.47 -26.75 -7.92
C ILE A 489 1.95 -27.07 -9.33
N GLU A 490 1.99 -26.11 -10.26
CA GLU A 490 1.59 -26.34 -11.66
C GLU A 490 2.73 -27.01 -12.44
N GLU A 491 3.99 -26.68 -12.13
CA GLU A 491 5.19 -27.25 -12.76
C GLU A 491 5.61 -28.59 -12.11
N ASP A 492 5.50 -28.73 -10.78
CA ASP A 492 5.96 -29.87 -9.99
C ASP A 492 4.77 -30.60 -9.31
N GLN A 493 3.79 -31.07 -10.07
CA GLN A 493 2.56 -31.68 -9.54
C GLN A 493 2.81 -32.91 -8.64
N GLU A 494 3.71 -33.81 -9.05
CA GLU A 494 4.01 -35.05 -8.30
C GLU A 494 4.54 -34.78 -6.88
N ILE A 495 5.36 -33.73 -6.69
CA ILE A 495 5.90 -33.41 -5.36
C ILE A 495 4.85 -32.75 -4.47
N ALA A 496 3.96 -31.93 -5.06
CA ALA A 496 2.86 -31.28 -4.36
C ALA A 496 1.83 -32.32 -3.87
N GLU A 497 1.50 -33.30 -4.70
CA GLU A 497 0.63 -34.43 -4.33
C GLU A 497 1.25 -35.28 -3.22
N ALA A 498 2.52 -35.67 -3.36
CA ALA A 498 3.22 -36.45 -2.33
C ALA A 498 3.34 -35.71 -0.99
N ALA A 499 3.44 -34.38 -1.03
CA ALA A 499 3.47 -33.52 0.15
C ALA A 499 2.08 -33.23 0.75
N GLY A 500 0.99 -33.74 0.15
CA GLY A 500 -0.38 -33.56 0.64
C GLY A 500 -0.88 -32.11 0.53
N ILE A 501 -0.45 -31.37 -0.49
CA ILE A 501 -0.80 -29.96 -0.67
C ILE A 501 -2.21 -29.84 -1.25
N MET A 502 -3.15 -29.44 -0.40
CA MET A 502 -4.57 -29.24 -0.77
C MET A 502 -4.89 -27.81 -1.25
N GLY A 503 -3.92 -26.89 -1.19
CA GLY A 503 -4.09 -25.49 -1.61
C GLY A 503 -2.83 -24.65 -1.40
N THR A 504 -2.76 -23.51 -2.09
CA THR A 504 -1.63 -22.57 -2.04
C THR A 504 -2.06 -21.18 -1.53
N PRO A 505 -1.18 -20.42 -0.84
CA PRO A 505 0.18 -20.80 -0.46
C PRO A 505 0.18 -21.77 0.72
N CYS A 506 1.12 -22.71 0.68
CA CYS A 506 1.40 -23.61 1.80
C CYS A 506 2.90 -23.61 2.07
N VAL A 507 3.30 -23.56 3.33
CA VAL A 507 4.70 -23.62 3.75
C VAL A 507 4.89 -24.85 4.61
N GLN A 508 5.85 -25.70 4.27
CA GLN A 508 6.25 -26.84 5.09
C GLN A 508 7.70 -26.67 5.54
N PHE A 509 7.97 -27.08 6.78
CA PHE A 509 9.30 -27.08 7.35
C PHE A 509 9.79 -28.49 7.58
N PHE A 510 11.03 -28.76 7.19
CA PHE A 510 11.68 -30.05 7.38
C PHE A 510 13.04 -29.87 8.07
N LYS A 511 13.44 -30.84 8.88
CA LYS A 511 14.81 -30.99 9.38
C LYS A 511 15.07 -32.46 9.65
N ASN A 512 16.28 -32.94 9.38
CA ASN A 512 16.68 -34.33 9.65
C ASN A 512 15.73 -35.40 9.08
N LYS A 513 15.15 -35.14 7.89
CA LYS A 513 14.19 -36.03 7.20
C LYS A 513 12.85 -36.20 7.92
N GLU A 514 12.50 -35.30 8.82
CA GLU A 514 11.19 -35.21 9.46
C GLU A 514 10.51 -33.91 9.08
N MET A 515 9.19 -33.97 8.86
CA MET A 515 8.35 -32.79 8.68
C MET A 515 8.02 -32.21 10.05
N LEU A 516 8.49 -31.00 10.32
CA LEU A 516 8.31 -30.33 11.61
C LEU A 516 6.95 -29.65 11.72
N ARG A 517 6.52 -28.96 10.66
CA ARG A 517 5.28 -28.17 10.66
C ARG A 517 4.80 -27.86 9.25
N THR A 518 3.48 -27.77 9.10
CA THR A 518 2.80 -27.23 7.92
C THR A 518 2.05 -25.96 8.32
N ILE A 519 2.20 -24.90 7.52
CA ILE A 519 1.53 -23.62 7.68
C ILE A 519 0.79 -23.30 6.39
N SER A 520 -0.54 -23.29 6.44
CA SER A 520 -1.38 -22.93 5.30
C SER A 520 -1.74 -21.44 5.32
N GLY A 521 -1.78 -20.83 4.14
CA GLY A 521 -2.13 -19.42 3.95
C GLY A 521 -1.01 -18.44 4.32
N VAL A 522 -1.35 -17.15 4.36
CA VAL A 522 -0.42 -16.07 4.66
C VAL A 522 -0.36 -15.83 6.17
N LYS A 523 0.83 -15.85 6.77
CA LYS A 523 1.08 -15.51 8.18
C LYS A 523 2.03 -14.32 8.33
N MET A 524 2.07 -13.73 9.52
CA MET A 524 2.98 -12.62 9.84
C MET A 524 4.43 -13.11 9.98
N LYS A 525 5.40 -12.24 9.71
CA LYS A 525 6.84 -12.55 9.83
C LYS A 525 7.21 -13.15 11.18
N LYS A 526 6.61 -12.64 12.26
CA LYS A 526 6.86 -13.07 13.63
C LYS A 526 6.68 -14.58 13.80
N GLU A 527 5.62 -15.15 13.23
CA GLU A 527 5.33 -16.59 13.36
C GLU A 527 6.41 -17.46 12.67
N TYR A 528 6.90 -17.02 11.51
CA TYR A 528 7.99 -17.71 10.82
C TYR A 528 9.33 -17.55 11.55
N ARG A 529 9.62 -16.37 12.11
CA ARG A 529 10.82 -16.12 12.92
C ARG A 529 10.86 -17.00 14.16
N GLU A 530 9.80 -16.98 14.96
CA GLU A 530 9.69 -17.77 16.20
C GLU A 530 9.87 -19.27 15.90
N PHE A 531 9.30 -19.74 14.78
CA PHE A 531 9.45 -21.14 14.38
C PHE A 531 10.89 -21.48 13.96
N ILE A 532 11.51 -20.64 13.13
CA ILE A 532 12.90 -20.85 12.69
C ILE A 532 13.86 -20.77 13.88
N GLU A 533 13.68 -19.81 14.79
CA GLU A 533 14.52 -19.68 15.99
C GLU A 533 14.43 -20.89 16.91
N ALA A 534 13.25 -21.47 17.07
CA ALA A 534 13.06 -22.66 17.90
C ALA A 534 13.67 -23.94 17.29
N ASN A 535 13.96 -23.94 15.98
CA ASN A 535 14.33 -25.14 15.24
C ASN A 535 15.65 -25.02 14.45
N LYS A 536 16.36 -23.88 14.49
CA LYS A 536 17.66 -23.70 13.83
C LYS A 536 18.75 -24.60 14.38
#